data_AF-A0A7S2RZK3-F1
#
_entry.id   AF-A0A7S2RZK3-F1
#
_cell.length_a   1.000
_cell.length_b   1.000
_cell.length_c   1.000
_cell.angle_alpha   90.00
_cell.angle_beta   90.00
_cell.angle_gamma   90.00
#
_symmetry.space_group_name_H-M   'P 1'
#
loop_
_entity.id
_entity.type
_entity.pdbx_description
1 polymer ?
#
loop_
_entity_poly.entity_id
_entity_poly.type
_entity_poly.pdbx_seq_one_letter_code
_entity_poly.pdbx_strand_id
1 'polypeptide(L)'
;LDSFDTPGLRQLTHNVNAGTPYPTSIVVYDLIPGVKYHFRVYAVNGIGNGLVRIAEPSPVHTAGLPDVVDDVVLRHDFASPGGLLVEYNLPHNNAVYGNNGEPLEKVTAQYAARINEVQSLKITGSDTDPAASFRLRFAGADDTVCIRADATAANIELALENLPSIDGVAVTTRPEECSSCFLIEFTGESQVNGDVEQLEPRDVGSGTCVSPTVGTISATIETVTAGKRGFVPHVFLLRTHATATIGGTFSLSFDYFGDFSSSTITGTATVDPKSRVVTTSASWLDQINRGDYVEIRGEIHRVSEEGVSFDSDEVTLDSFHRAGATGVTAHKMSTAVGTVSVESGKVNVGSPDLTGVISLGDAVRIGSHETTVAGIDEDSITLTHAYTGETDSKKTIYVRKK
;
A
#
# COMPACT_ATOMS: atom_id res chain seq x y z
N LEU A 1 32.42 2.68 -23.93
CA LEU A 1 31.95 1.65 -23.00
C LEU A 1 30.44 1.71 -23.12
N ASP A 2 29.89 0.96 -24.06
CA ASP A 2 28.46 1.02 -24.41
C ASP A 2 27.65 0.30 -23.33
N SER A 3 26.63 0.97 -22.78
CA SER A 3 25.74 0.36 -21.79
C SER A 3 25.00 -0.84 -22.38
N PHE A 4 24.72 -1.82 -21.54
CA PHE A 4 24.20 -3.15 -21.89
C PHE A 4 22.67 -3.25 -21.80
N ASP A 5 21.96 -2.15 -22.10
CA ASP A 5 20.53 -2.00 -21.82
C ASP A 5 19.59 -2.47 -22.94
N THR A 6 20.05 -3.25 -23.93
CA THR A 6 19.19 -3.69 -25.06
C THR A 6 19.39 -5.16 -25.47
N PRO A 7 18.30 -5.91 -25.77
CA PRO A 7 18.29 -7.36 -26.05
C PRO A 7 18.79 -7.75 -27.47
N GLY A 8 19.84 -7.10 -27.97
CA GLY A 8 20.45 -7.43 -29.27
C GLY A 8 21.55 -8.50 -29.19
N LEU A 9 21.84 -9.16 -30.32
CA LEU A 9 23.05 -9.98 -30.47
C LEU A 9 24.27 -9.06 -30.36
N ARG A 10 25.11 -9.27 -29.34
CA ARG A 10 26.34 -8.49 -29.13
C ARG A 10 27.58 -9.32 -29.40
N GLN A 11 28.58 -8.71 -30.03
CA GLN A 11 29.85 -9.32 -30.38
C GLN A 11 30.99 -8.60 -29.64
N LEU A 12 31.83 -9.36 -28.94
CA LEU A 12 33.02 -8.88 -28.26
C LEU A 12 34.26 -9.46 -28.94
N THR A 13 35.22 -8.61 -29.28
CA THR A 13 36.47 -9.05 -29.93
C THR A 13 37.62 -9.02 -28.93
N HIS A 14 38.23 -10.18 -28.69
CA HIS A 14 39.45 -10.32 -27.90
C HIS A 14 40.66 -10.53 -28.82
N ASN A 15 41.57 -9.57 -28.87
CA ASN A 15 42.76 -9.66 -29.72
C ASN A 15 43.86 -10.46 -29.02
N VAL A 16 44.27 -11.58 -29.63
CA VAL A 16 45.33 -12.46 -29.12
C VAL A 16 46.57 -12.31 -30.00
N ASN A 17 47.69 -11.88 -29.41
CA ASN A 17 48.95 -11.66 -30.13
C ASN A 17 49.88 -12.88 -30.04
N ALA A 18 50.89 -12.94 -30.91
CA ALA A 18 51.95 -13.94 -30.83
C ALA A 18 52.65 -13.88 -29.46
N GLY A 19 52.72 -15.03 -28.78
CA GLY A 19 53.28 -15.13 -27.42
C GLY A 19 52.27 -15.01 -26.28
N THR A 20 50.96 -14.86 -26.57
CA THR A 20 49.93 -14.86 -25.52
C THR A 20 49.85 -16.24 -24.84
N PRO A 21 49.92 -16.33 -23.50
CA PRO A 21 49.78 -17.59 -22.77
C PRO A 21 48.40 -18.23 -22.98
N TYR A 22 48.34 -19.56 -23.01
CA TYR A 22 47.09 -20.33 -23.04
C TYR A 22 46.84 -21.00 -21.69
N PRO A 23 45.59 -21.00 -21.17
CA PRO A 23 44.37 -20.45 -21.79
C PRO A 23 44.27 -18.91 -21.71
N THR A 24 43.53 -18.31 -22.65
CA THR A 24 43.16 -16.89 -22.63
C THR A 24 41.72 -16.71 -22.13
N SER A 25 41.44 -15.57 -21.49
CA SER A 25 40.11 -15.22 -20.98
C SER A 25 39.78 -13.76 -21.26
N ILE A 26 38.48 -13.45 -21.36
CA ILE A 26 37.95 -12.09 -21.43
C ILE A 26 36.83 -11.94 -20.40
N VAL A 27 36.76 -10.78 -19.74
CA VAL A 27 35.68 -10.44 -18.81
C VAL A 27 34.60 -9.68 -19.57
N VAL A 28 33.34 -10.09 -19.40
CA VAL A 28 32.17 -9.41 -19.95
C VAL A 28 31.51 -8.63 -18.81
N TYR A 29 31.33 -7.32 -18.98
CA TYR A 29 30.77 -6.42 -17.98
C TYR A 29 29.32 -6.05 -18.29
N ASP A 30 28.68 -5.38 -17.32
CA ASP A 30 27.33 -4.78 -17.41
C ASP A 30 26.21 -5.75 -17.82
N LEU A 31 26.36 -7.04 -17.50
CA LEU A 31 25.27 -8.00 -17.68
C LEU A 31 24.11 -7.66 -16.73
N ILE A 32 22.87 -7.72 -17.25
CA ILE A 32 21.66 -7.51 -16.46
C ILE A 32 21.48 -8.72 -15.53
N PRO A 33 21.47 -8.51 -14.20
CA PRO A 33 21.20 -9.59 -13.24
C PRO A 33 19.89 -10.33 -13.53
N GLY A 34 19.88 -11.65 -13.31
CA GLY A 34 18.71 -12.51 -13.56
C GLY A 34 18.40 -12.82 -15.02
N VAL A 35 19.12 -12.23 -15.98
CA VAL A 35 18.96 -12.55 -17.41
C VAL A 35 19.85 -13.74 -17.79
N LYS A 36 19.27 -14.69 -18.55
CA LYS A 36 20.01 -15.82 -19.11
C LYS A 36 20.84 -15.38 -20.32
N TYR A 37 22.14 -15.61 -20.26
CA TYR A 37 23.06 -15.36 -21.35
C TYR A 37 23.59 -16.67 -21.94
N HIS A 38 23.64 -16.72 -23.27
CA HIS A 38 24.25 -17.80 -24.03
C HIS A 38 25.48 -17.28 -24.75
N PHE A 39 26.66 -17.73 -24.33
CA PHE A 39 27.91 -17.34 -24.96
C PHE A 39 28.27 -18.31 -26.08
N ARG A 40 28.67 -17.77 -27.23
CA ARG A 40 29.24 -18.51 -28.36
C ARG A 40 30.60 -17.91 -28.69
N VAL A 41 31.58 -18.77 -28.97
CA VAL A 41 32.96 -18.37 -29.26
C VAL A 41 33.40 -18.99 -30.58
N TYR A 42 34.10 -18.22 -31.40
CA TYR A 42 34.82 -18.71 -32.58
C TYR A 42 36.13 -17.94 -32.73
N ALA A 43 37.15 -18.58 -33.29
CA ALA A 43 38.42 -17.94 -33.57
C ALA A 43 38.40 -17.27 -34.95
N VAL A 44 39.14 -16.18 -35.13
CA VAL A 44 39.29 -15.51 -36.43
C VAL A 44 40.77 -15.28 -36.69
N ASN A 45 41.24 -15.57 -37.90
CA ASN A 45 42.60 -15.26 -38.35
C ASN A 45 42.59 -14.73 -39.80
N GLY A 46 43.77 -14.46 -40.36
CA GLY A 46 43.91 -13.96 -41.74
C GLY A 46 43.44 -14.91 -42.85
N ILE A 47 43.10 -16.17 -42.53
CA ILE A 47 42.56 -17.15 -43.47
C ILE A 47 41.01 -17.18 -43.39
N GLY A 48 40.43 -16.90 -42.22
CA GLY A 48 38.98 -16.82 -42.04
C GLY A 48 38.52 -17.11 -40.61
N ASN A 49 37.22 -17.38 -40.49
CA ASN A 49 36.56 -17.71 -39.21
C ASN A 49 36.62 -19.22 -38.95
N GLY A 50 36.97 -19.60 -37.74
CA GLY A 50 36.86 -20.96 -37.22
C GLY A 50 35.41 -21.34 -36.89
N LEU A 51 35.23 -22.59 -36.46
CA LEU A 51 33.92 -23.11 -36.06
C LEU A 51 33.41 -22.44 -34.79
N VAL A 52 32.12 -22.12 -34.77
CA VAL A 52 31.42 -21.64 -33.57
C VAL A 52 31.27 -22.78 -32.56
N ARG A 53 31.54 -22.48 -31.29
CA ARG A 53 31.33 -23.34 -30.13
C ARG A 53 30.45 -22.63 -29.11
N ILE A 54 29.55 -23.37 -28.48
CA ILE A 54 28.75 -22.87 -27.35
C ILE A 54 29.61 -23.02 -26.09
N ALA A 55 29.60 -22.01 -25.23
CA ALA A 55 30.30 -22.06 -23.94
C ALA A 55 29.63 -23.08 -23.00
N GLU A 56 30.42 -23.73 -22.16
CA GLU A 56 29.92 -24.59 -21.07
C GLU A 56 30.47 -24.08 -19.74
N PRO A 57 29.62 -23.92 -18.70
CA PRO A 57 28.17 -24.17 -18.70
C PRO A 57 27.37 -23.12 -19.50
N SER A 58 26.18 -23.49 -19.99
CA SER A 58 25.23 -22.60 -20.68
C SER A 58 23.78 -23.09 -20.50
N PRO A 59 22.81 -22.19 -20.28
CA PRO A 59 22.96 -20.75 -20.07
C PRO A 59 23.65 -20.43 -18.74
N VAL A 60 24.26 -19.24 -18.67
CA VAL A 60 24.73 -18.63 -17.42
C VAL A 60 23.93 -17.37 -17.13
N HIS A 61 23.89 -16.96 -15.87
CA HIS A 61 23.26 -15.71 -15.44
C HIS A 61 24.11 -15.10 -14.33
N THR A 62 23.96 -13.80 -14.12
CA THR A 62 24.55 -13.09 -12.99
C THR A 62 23.49 -12.90 -11.90
N ALA A 63 23.93 -12.94 -10.65
CA ALA A 63 23.12 -12.58 -9.49
C ALA A 63 23.35 -11.10 -9.14
N GLY A 64 22.29 -10.42 -8.70
CA GLY A 64 22.32 -9.04 -8.23
C GLY A 64 21.69 -8.89 -6.85
N LEU A 65 21.71 -7.67 -6.31
CA LEU A 65 20.94 -7.35 -5.12
C LEU A 65 19.44 -7.48 -5.45
N PRO A 66 18.63 -8.13 -4.60
CA PRO A 66 17.19 -8.12 -4.78
C PRO A 66 16.65 -6.69 -4.75
N ASP A 67 15.71 -6.39 -5.65
CA ASP A 67 14.96 -5.14 -5.63
C ASP A 67 14.16 -5.01 -4.32
N VAL A 68 13.90 -3.77 -3.92
CA VAL A 68 13.04 -3.46 -2.77
C VAL A 68 11.60 -3.85 -3.06
N VAL A 69 10.85 -4.23 -2.02
CA VAL A 69 9.43 -4.52 -2.12
C VAL A 69 8.65 -3.24 -2.46
N ASP A 70 7.59 -3.41 -3.24
CA ASP A 70 6.73 -2.32 -3.71
C ASP A 70 5.45 -2.23 -2.85
N ASP A 71 4.74 -1.10 -2.95
CA ASP A 71 3.42 -0.87 -2.34
C ASP A 71 3.32 -1.29 -0.86
N VAL A 72 4.29 -0.88 -0.05
CA VAL A 72 4.27 -1.18 1.38
C VAL A 72 3.14 -0.39 2.05
N VAL A 73 2.13 -1.10 2.52
CA VAL A 73 0.98 -0.55 3.24
C VAL A 73 0.93 -1.13 4.64
N LEU A 74 0.84 -0.24 5.64
CA LEU A 74 0.59 -0.62 7.02
C LEU A 74 -0.91 -0.52 7.31
N ARG A 75 -1.48 -1.60 7.85
CA ARG A 75 -2.87 -1.67 8.29
C ARG A 75 -2.97 -2.13 9.73
N HIS A 76 -4.11 -1.81 10.34
CA HIS A 76 -4.47 -2.40 11.62
C HIS A 76 -4.88 -3.86 11.41
N ASP A 77 -4.33 -4.76 12.22
CA ASP A 77 -4.81 -6.14 12.26
C ASP A 77 -5.99 -6.24 13.23
N PHE A 78 -7.21 -6.29 12.70
CA PHE A 78 -8.42 -6.42 13.50
C PHE A 78 -8.56 -7.80 14.17
N ALA A 79 -7.80 -8.81 13.74
CA ALA A 79 -7.84 -10.14 14.33
C ALA A 79 -6.97 -10.27 15.60
N SER A 80 -6.05 -9.32 15.82
CA SER A 80 -5.13 -9.33 16.97
C SER A 80 -5.03 -7.93 17.59
N PRO A 81 -5.53 -7.70 18.82
CA PRO A 81 -5.41 -6.41 19.48
C PRO A 81 -3.95 -5.95 19.59
N GLY A 82 -3.63 -4.83 18.94
CA GLY A 82 -2.25 -4.31 18.84
C GLY A 82 -1.41 -4.93 17.72
N GLY A 83 -1.99 -5.80 16.90
CA GLY A 83 -1.38 -6.34 15.70
C GLY A 83 -1.29 -5.31 14.57
N LEU A 84 -0.21 -5.37 13.82
CA LEU A 84 0.00 -4.60 12.60
C LEU A 84 0.05 -5.58 11.43
N LEU A 85 -0.79 -5.33 10.42
CA LEU A 85 -0.74 -6.03 9.16
C LEU A 85 0.13 -5.21 8.19
N VAL A 86 1.23 -5.80 7.73
CA VAL A 86 2.09 -5.20 6.69
C VAL A 86 1.78 -5.90 5.37
N GLU A 87 1.20 -5.16 4.45
CA GLU A 87 0.96 -5.60 3.07
C GLU A 87 2.08 -5.02 2.20
N TYR A 88 2.59 -5.83 1.26
CA TYR A 88 3.59 -5.39 0.29
C TYR A 88 3.50 -6.26 -0.96
N ASN A 89 3.86 -5.68 -2.10
CA ASN A 89 4.04 -6.40 -3.34
C ASN A 89 5.47 -6.91 -3.43
N LEU A 90 5.62 -8.15 -3.87
CA LEU A 90 6.94 -8.66 -4.25
C LEU A 90 7.40 -7.91 -5.51
N PRO A 91 8.71 -7.67 -5.67
CA PRO A 91 9.19 -6.85 -6.78
C PRO A 91 8.83 -7.47 -8.12
N HIS A 92 8.48 -6.62 -9.09
CA HIS A 92 7.92 -7.01 -10.39
C HIS A 92 8.79 -8.02 -11.17
N ASN A 93 10.12 -8.01 -10.97
CA ASN A 93 11.07 -8.92 -11.60
C ASN A 93 11.38 -10.18 -10.77
N ASN A 94 10.43 -10.67 -9.98
CA ASN A 94 10.56 -11.94 -9.29
C ASN A 94 10.40 -13.11 -10.30
N ALA A 95 11.46 -13.36 -11.08
CA ALA A 95 11.50 -14.42 -12.06
C ALA A 95 11.44 -15.81 -11.38
N VAL A 96 11.26 -16.87 -12.17
CA VAL A 96 11.28 -18.27 -11.70
C VAL A 96 12.58 -18.62 -10.93
N TYR A 97 13.66 -17.87 -11.17
CA TYR A 97 14.97 -18.00 -10.48
C TYR A 97 15.21 -16.92 -9.41
N GLY A 98 14.20 -16.11 -9.11
CA GLY A 98 14.21 -15.07 -8.09
C GLY A 98 14.47 -13.66 -8.60
N ASN A 99 14.68 -12.74 -7.66
CA ASN A 99 14.80 -11.30 -7.91
C ASN A 99 16.26 -10.98 -8.24
N ASN A 100 16.52 -10.57 -9.48
CA ASN A 100 17.87 -10.35 -10.00
C ASN A 100 18.76 -11.61 -10.01
N GLY A 101 18.15 -12.79 -10.20
CA GLY A 101 18.86 -14.05 -10.49
C GLY A 101 19.07 -15.00 -9.30
N GLU A 102 18.66 -14.60 -8.09
CA GLU A 102 18.65 -15.46 -6.91
C GLU A 102 17.28 -15.42 -6.21
N PRO A 103 16.80 -16.55 -5.63
CA PRO A 103 15.50 -16.63 -4.99
C PRO A 103 15.41 -15.65 -3.81
N LEU A 104 14.29 -14.93 -3.72
CA LEU A 104 13.99 -14.11 -2.56
C LEU A 104 13.70 -15.01 -1.35
N GLU A 105 14.59 -15.01 -0.36
CA GLU A 105 14.47 -15.87 0.84
C GLU A 105 13.63 -15.24 1.95
N LYS A 106 13.81 -13.93 2.19
CA LYS A 106 13.15 -13.19 3.27
C LYS A 106 13.01 -11.72 2.95
N VAL A 107 11.99 -11.09 3.52
CA VAL A 107 11.82 -9.64 3.55
C VAL A 107 12.09 -9.17 4.98
N THR A 108 12.89 -8.11 5.14
CA THR A 108 13.15 -7.51 6.44
C THR A 108 12.23 -6.31 6.62
N ALA A 109 11.30 -6.38 7.58
CA ALA A 109 10.48 -5.25 7.98
C ALA A 109 11.09 -4.56 9.20
N GLN A 110 11.24 -3.24 9.14
CA GLN A 110 11.63 -2.41 10.27
C GLN A 110 10.49 -1.45 10.57
N TYR A 111 10.11 -1.33 11.84
CA TYR A 111 9.06 -0.42 12.30
C TYR A 111 9.57 0.41 13.48
N ALA A 112 9.02 1.60 13.63
CA ALA A 112 9.30 2.49 14.74
C ALA A 112 8.00 3.12 15.23
N ALA A 113 7.94 3.43 16.52
CA ALA A 113 6.86 4.24 17.06
C ALA A 113 6.98 5.68 16.57
N ARG A 114 5.85 6.39 16.55
CA ARG A 114 5.86 7.84 16.38
C ARG A 114 6.69 8.49 17.49
N ILE A 115 7.34 9.59 17.18
CA ILE A 115 8.02 10.42 18.17
C ILE A 115 7.27 11.74 18.17
N ASN A 116 6.66 12.09 19.30
CA ASN A 116 5.98 13.37 19.45
C ASN A 116 7.04 14.49 19.40
N GLU A 117 6.71 15.60 18.77
CA GLU A 117 7.55 16.78 18.87
C GLU A 117 7.48 17.36 20.29
N VAL A 118 8.65 17.74 20.82
CA VAL A 118 8.76 18.44 22.09
C VAL A 118 9.50 19.76 21.89
N GLN A 119 8.84 20.86 22.24
CA GLN A 119 9.41 22.20 22.25
C GLN A 119 9.54 22.71 23.70
N SER A 120 10.62 23.42 24.01
CA SER A 120 10.85 24.05 25.30
C SER A 120 10.45 25.51 25.22
N LEU A 121 9.57 25.95 26.13
CA LEU A 121 9.23 27.35 26.32
C LEU A 121 9.92 27.85 27.59
N LYS A 122 10.75 28.87 27.43
CA LYS A 122 11.43 29.54 28.53
C LYS A 122 11.00 30.99 28.59
N ILE A 123 10.44 31.38 29.73
CA ILE A 123 10.06 32.76 30.03
C ILE A 123 11.07 33.33 31.03
N THR A 124 11.70 34.44 30.69
CA THR A 124 12.64 35.14 31.58
C THR A 124 12.34 36.62 31.63
N GLY A 125 12.73 37.27 32.72
CA GLY A 125 12.52 38.70 32.85
C GLY A 125 12.92 39.23 34.20
N SER A 126 13.10 40.54 34.27
CA SER A 126 13.19 41.30 35.52
C SER A 126 11.86 41.93 35.92
N ASP A 127 10.83 41.80 35.07
CA ASP A 127 9.52 42.30 35.39
C ASP A 127 8.97 41.59 36.63
N THR A 128 8.53 42.39 37.59
CA THR A 128 7.95 41.91 38.84
C THR A 128 6.43 41.99 38.82
N ASP A 129 5.86 42.54 37.74
CA ASP A 129 4.42 42.59 37.54
C ASP A 129 3.91 41.28 36.92
N PRO A 130 3.02 40.55 37.62
CA PRO A 130 2.40 39.35 37.07
C PRO A 130 1.46 39.63 35.87
N ALA A 131 1.18 40.90 35.53
CA ALA A 131 0.30 41.27 34.41
C ALA A 131 0.95 41.12 33.01
N ALA A 132 2.29 41.09 32.90
CA ALA A 132 2.97 40.90 31.63
C ALA A 132 2.43 39.65 30.90
N SER A 133 2.16 39.78 29.61
CA SER A 133 1.51 38.73 28.82
C SER A 133 2.16 38.59 27.45
N PHE A 134 1.93 37.47 26.78
CA PHE A 134 2.43 37.13 25.45
C PHE A 134 1.41 36.24 24.71
N ARG A 135 1.65 35.97 23.43
CA ARG A 135 0.91 34.94 22.67
C ARG A 135 1.91 33.99 22.03
N LEU A 136 1.44 32.80 21.72
CA LEU A 136 2.19 31.84 20.91
C LEU A 136 1.51 31.72 19.56
N ARG A 137 2.29 31.83 18.49
CA ARG A 137 1.83 31.57 17.14
C ARG A 137 2.23 30.18 16.71
N PHE A 138 1.32 29.45 16.08
CA PHE A 138 1.59 28.16 15.46
C PHE A 138 1.37 28.24 13.93
N ALA A 139 2.27 27.58 13.19
CA ALA A 139 2.22 27.43 11.73
C ALA A 139 2.00 28.74 10.95
N GLY A 140 2.52 29.86 11.47
CA GLY A 140 2.38 31.19 10.86
C GLY A 140 0.96 31.78 10.82
N ALA A 141 -0.07 31.06 11.28
CA ALA A 141 -1.48 31.39 11.04
C ALA A 141 -2.29 31.66 12.32
N ASP A 142 -2.12 30.83 13.36
CA ASP A 142 -2.99 30.85 14.53
C ASP A 142 -2.23 31.39 15.75
N ASP A 143 -2.76 32.47 16.34
CA ASP A 143 -2.25 33.03 17.59
C ASP A 143 -3.12 32.56 18.77
N THR A 144 -2.49 32.16 19.88
CA THR A 144 -3.22 31.88 21.11
C THR A 144 -3.91 33.15 21.64
N VAL A 145 -4.82 32.96 22.60
CA VAL A 145 -5.19 34.04 23.51
C VAL A 145 -3.96 34.56 24.27
N CYS A 146 -4.05 35.75 24.87
CA CYS A 146 -2.97 36.28 25.70
C CYS A 146 -2.74 35.38 26.92
N ILE A 147 -1.51 34.87 27.03
CA ILE A 147 -1.01 34.04 28.11
C ILE A 147 -0.21 34.95 29.04
N ARG A 148 -0.45 34.85 30.35
CA ARG A 148 0.31 35.61 31.34
C ARG A 148 1.72 35.04 31.50
N ALA A 149 2.68 35.88 31.82
CA ALA A 149 4.06 35.49 32.10
C ALA A 149 4.21 34.55 33.31
N ASP A 150 3.27 34.66 34.26
CA ASP A 150 3.15 33.81 35.45
C ASP A 150 2.19 32.62 35.25
N ALA A 151 1.77 32.34 34.01
CA ALA A 151 0.82 31.28 33.71
C ALA A 151 1.33 29.91 34.15
N THR A 152 0.41 29.08 34.63
CA THR A 152 0.66 27.68 34.93
C THR A 152 0.76 26.87 33.63
N ALA A 153 1.39 25.69 33.69
CA ALA A 153 1.44 24.77 32.55
C ALA A 153 0.04 24.47 31.99
N ALA A 154 -0.95 24.25 32.85
CA ALA A 154 -2.34 24.02 32.44
C ALA A 154 -2.96 25.20 31.66
N ASN A 155 -2.62 26.44 32.02
CA ASN A 155 -3.11 27.61 31.28
C ASN A 155 -2.43 27.75 29.92
N ILE A 156 -1.16 27.35 29.80
CA ILE A 156 -0.43 27.33 28.53
C ILE A 156 -0.99 26.21 27.63
N GLU A 157 -1.21 25.02 28.20
CA GLU A 157 -1.84 23.87 27.52
C GLU A 157 -3.20 24.27 26.96
N LEU A 158 -4.08 24.80 27.81
CA LEU A 158 -5.41 25.26 27.39
C LEU A 158 -5.35 26.32 26.29
N ALA A 159 -4.38 27.24 26.34
CA ALA A 159 -4.25 28.26 25.31
C ALA A 159 -3.85 27.67 23.95
N LEU A 160 -3.01 26.63 23.93
CA LEU A 160 -2.58 25.92 22.73
C LEU A 160 -3.67 24.96 22.21
N GLU A 161 -4.39 24.26 23.09
CA GLU A 161 -5.51 23.37 22.72
C GLU A 161 -6.68 24.11 22.05
N ASN A 162 -6.80 25.43 22.27
CA ASN A 162 -7.82 26.25 21.61
C ASN A 162 -7.44 26.65 20.16
N LEU A 163 -6.24 26.32 19.68
CA LEU A 163 -5.85 26.59 18.31
C LEU A 163 -6.46 25.54 17.35
N PRO A 164 -7.13 25.95 16.26
CA PRO A 164 -7.73 25.00 15.31
C PRO A 164 -6.75 24.05 14.64
N SER A 165 -5.48 24.44 14.57
CA SER A 165 -4.37 23.69 13.96
C SER A 165 -3.67 22.74 14.93
N ILE A 166 -4.08 22.68 16.20
CA ILE A 166 -3.54 21.76 17.22
C ILE A 166 -4.66 20.82 17.66
N ASP A 167 -4.49 19.52 17.42
CA ASP A 167 -5.44 18.47 17.81
C ASP A 167 -5.03 17.67 19.06
N GLY A 168 -3.95 18.11 19.73
CA GLY A 168 -3.53 17.57 21.02
C GLY A 168 -2.16 18.10 21.44
N VAL A 169 -2.05 18.55 22.69
CA VAL A 169 -0.81 19.05 23.29
C VAL A 169 -0.80 18.74 24.79
N ALA A 170 0.37 18.51 25.36
CA ALA A 170 0.56 18.37 26.80
C ALA A 170 1.68 19.31 27.26
N VAL A 171 1.46 20.06 28.34
CA VAL A 171 2.47 21.00 28.86
C VAL A 171 2.91 20.59 30.26
N THR A 172 4.22 20.45 30.45
CA THR A 172 4.82 20.12 31.75
C THR A 172 5.81 21.20 32.19
N THR A 173 5.95 21.42 33.49
CA THR A 173 6.94 22.37 34.04
C THR A 173 8.32 21.74 34.12
N ARG A 174 9.36 22.57 34.01
CA ARG A 174 10.77 22.23 34.22
C ARG A 174 11.40 23.09 35.31
N PRO A 175 10.97 22.92 36.57
CA PRO A 175 11.43 23.76 37.68
C PRO A 175 12.94 23.64 37.93
N GLU A 176 13.57 22.56 37.47
CA GLU A 176 15.02 22.34 37.54
C GLU A 176 15.83 23.25 36.61
N GLU A 177 15.23 23.81 35.55
CA GLU A 177 15.92 24.72 34.62
C GLU A 177 15.64 26.19 34.93
N CYS A 178 14.38 26.53 35.18
CA CYS A 178 13.98 27.85 35.64
C CYS A 178 12.54 27.84 36.20
N SER A 179 12.15 28.88 36.93
CA SER A 179 10.82 28.99 37.55
C SER A 179 9.66 29.03 36.54
N SER A 180 9.94 29.44 35.29
CA SER A 180 8.96 29.58 34.21
C SER A 180 9.46 28.89 32.93
N CYS A 181 9.95 27.66 33.07
CA CYS A 181 10.38 26.78 31.99
C CYS A 181 9.37 25.64 31.81
N PHE A 182 9.02 25.32 30.56
CA PHE A 182 7.99 24.34 30.23
C PHE A 182 8.43 23.46 29.05
N LEU A 183 7.99 22.20 29.04
CA LEU A 183 7.98 21.36 27.83
C LEU A 183 6.58 21.32 27.27
N ILE A 184 6.47 21.54 25.97
CA ILE A 184 5.26 21.47 25.18
C ILE A 184 5.43 20.24 24.28
N GLU A 185 4.71 19.17 24.60
CA GLU A 185 4.68 17.95 23.81
C GLU A 185 3.45 17.96 22.90
N PHE A 186 3.64 17.83 21.59
CA PHE A 186 2.56 17.75 20.62
C PHE A 186 2.05 16.31 20.53
N THR A 187 0.91 16.05 21.17
CA THR A 187 0.36 14.69 21.35
C THR A 187 -0.72 14.32 20.32
N GLY A 188 -1.19 15.29 19.53
CA GLY A 188 -2.22 15.11 18.51
C GLY A 188 -1.83 14.10 17.42
N GLU A 189 -2.81 13.33 16.97
CA GLU A 189 -2.59 12.17 16.08
C GLU A 189 -2.77 12.50 14.60
N SER A 190 -3.35 13.66 14.27
CA SER A 190 -3.68 14.09 12.92
C SER A 190 -3.00 15.40 12.51
N GLN A 191 -3.24 16.50 13.23
CA GLN A 191 -2.78 17.83 12.82
C GLN A 191 -1.32 18.08 13.22
N VAL A 192 -0.94 17.67 14.43
CA VAL A 192 0.44 17.83 14.96
C VAL A 192 1.24 16.53 14.98
N ASN A 193 0.96 15.64 14.02
CA ASN A 193 1.62 14.33 13.92
C ASN A 193 2.94 14.40 13.13
N GLY A 194 4.03 14.53 13.87
CA GLY A 194 5.40 14.51 13.37
C GLY A 194 6.16 15.78 13.69
N ASP A 195 7.11 16.12 12.83
CA ASP A 195 7.87 17.37 12.92
C ASP A 195 6.91 18.55 12.67
N VAL A 196 6.82 19.48 13.62
CA VAL A 196 5.92 20.63 13.56
C VAL A 196 6.70 21.93 13.53
N GLU A 197 6.08 23.00 13.05
CA GLU A 197 6.72 24.31 13.05
C GLU A 197 6.97 24.78 14.49
N GLN A 198 8.13 25.41 14.70
CA GLN A 198 8.45 25.98 15.99
C GLN A 198 7.46 27.08 16.36
N LEU A 199 6.90 27.02 17.56
CA LEU A 199 6.03 28.08 18.06
C LEU A 199 6.78 29.42 18.09
N GLU A 200 6.11 30.50 17.69
CA GLU A 200 6.69 31.84 17.70
C GLU A 200 6.09 32.68 18.84
N PRO A 201 6.90 33.17 19.78
CA PRO A 201 6.44 34.17 20.74
C PRO A 201 6.06 35.48 20.06
N ARG A 202 4.86 35.98 20.37
CA ARG A 202 4.33 37.27 19.88
C ARG A 202 3.87 38.13 21.04
N ASP A 203 3.81 39.44 20.83
CA ASP A 203 3.28 40.41 21.79
C ASP A 203 3.91 40.28 23.20
N VAL A 204 5.19 39.90 23.27
CA VAL A 204 5.88 39.65 24.55
C VAL A 204 6.04 40.98 25.30
N GLY A 205 5.24 41.17 26.36
CA GLY A 205 5.24 42.39 27.16
C GLY A 205 4.84 43.66 26.41
N SER A 206 4.15 43.53 25.27
CA SER A 206 3.79 44.64 24.38
C SER A 206 2.59 44.28 23.48
N GLY A 207 2.16 45.21 22.61
CA GLY A 207 1.16 44.90 21.57
C GLY A 207 -0.27 44.82 22.08
N THR A 208 -1.04 43.86 21.55
CA THR A 208 -2.47 43.70 21.84
C THR A 208 -2.74 42.92 23.14
N CYS A 209 -1.72 42.25 23.66
CA CYS A 209 -1.72 41.75 25.04
C CYS A 209 -1.36 42.89 25.98
N VAL A 210 -2.40 43.61 26.41
CA VAL A 210 -2.26 44.81 27.23
C VAL A 210 -1.60 44.46 28.57
N SER A 211 -0.39 44.95 28.80
CA SER A 211 0.08 45.35 30.12
C SER A 211 1.24 46.33 30.04
N PRO A 212 1.28 47.37 30.88
CA PRO A 212 2.49 48.15 31.08
C PRO A 212 3.52 47.26 31.78
N THR A 213 4.61 46.95 31.10
CA THR A 213 5.75 46.27 31.71
C THR A 213 6.56 47.28 32.54
N VAL A 214 6.95 46.91 33.76
CA VAL A 214 7.84 47.73 34.61
C VAL A 214 9.30 47.32 34.42
N GLY A 215 9.54 46.14 33.84
CA GLY A 215 10.85 45.57 33.55
C GLY A 215 10.94 44.95 32.15
N THR A 216 11.91 44.06 31.95
CA THR A 216 12.03 43.30 30.70
C THR A 216 11.41 41.92 30.85
N ILE A 217 10.79 41.44 29.78
CA ILE A 217 10.30 40.07 29.63
C ILE A 217 10.71 39.53 28.26
N SER A 218 11.10 38.27 28.23
CA SER A 218 11.34 37.50 27.01
C SER A 218 10.71 36.13 27.14
N ALA A 219 10.19 35.64 26.02
CA ALA A 219 9.77 34.26 25.84
C ALA A 219 10.59 33.71 24.67
N THR A 220 11.23 32.57 24.88
CA THR A 220 12.03 31.88 23.87
C THR A 220 11.54 30.46 23.72
N ILE A 221 11.47 30.00 22.47
CA ILE A 221 11.09 28.63 22.13
C ILE A 221 12.22 27.96 21.36
N GLU A 222 12.45 26.69 21.68
CA GLU A 222 13.40 25.82 20.99
C GLU A 222 12.82 24.41 20.84
N THR A 223 12.99 23.78 19.68
CA THR A 223 12.67 22.36 19.51
C THR A 223 13.72 21.51 20.21
N VAL A 224 13.29 20.75 21.23
CA VAL A 224 14.13 19.83 22.00
C VAL A 224 14.18 18.46 21.32
N THR A 225 13.04 18.01 20.82
CA THR A 225 12.89 16.75 20.11
C THR A 225 12.06 17.00 18.85
N ALA A 226 12.68 16.87 17.69
CA ALA A 226 11.97 16.93 16.40
C ALA A 226 11.04 15.72 16.28
N GLY A 227 9.78 15.97 15.92
CA GLY A 227 8.80 14.90 15.81
C GLY A 227 9.09 13.96 14.65
N LYS A 228 8.68 12.70 14.77
CA LYS A 228 8.63 11.74 13.66
C LYS A 228 7.20 11.28 13.47
N ARG A 229 6.68 11.59 12.28
CA ARG A 229 5.30 11.28 11.90
C ARG A 229 5.01 9.79 12.08
N GLY A 230 3.96 9.49 12.81
CA GLY A 230 3.35 8.18 12.92
C GLY A 230 2.29 7.93 11.87
N PHE A 231 1.80 6.69 11.82
CA PHE A 231 0.63 6.32 11.04
C PHE A 231 -0.61 7.09 11.51
N VAL A 232 -1.35 7.69 10.57
CA VAL A 232 -2.66 8.31 10.83
C VAL A 232 -3.74 7.32 10.41
N PRO A 233 -4.50 6.72 11.34
CA PRO A 233 -5.56 5.80 10.97
C PRO A 233 -6.72 6.56 10.31
N HIS A 234 -7.22 6.03 9.20
CA HIS A 234 -8.53 6.44 8.69
C HIS A 234 -9.62 5.76 9.52
N VAL A 235 -10.12 6.46 10.54
CA VAL A 235 -11.22 5.99 11.38
C VAL A 235 -12.53 6.51 10.82
N PHE A 236 -13.41 5.60 10.40
CA PHE A 236 -14.79 5.94 10.06
C PHE A 236 -15.67 5.76 11.29
N LEU A 237 -16.18 6.87 11.84
CA LEU A 237 -17.15 6.83 12.93
C LEU A 237 -18.56 6.65 12.35
N LEU A 238 -19.14 5.46 12.52
CA LEU A 238 -20.55 5.23 12.23
C LEU A 238 -21.39 5.64 13.44
N ARG A 239 -22.14 6.73 13.32
CA ARG A 239 -23.10 7.15 14.35
C ARG A 239 -24.53 6.84 13.92
N THR A 240 -25.17 5.91 14.62
CA THR A 240 -26.62 5.70 14.54
C THR A 240 -27.35 6.64 15.49
N HIS A 241 -28.33 7.37 14.97
CA HIS A 241 -29.15 8.30 15.75
C HIS A 241 -30.63 7.96 15.59
N ALA A 242 -31.38 7.92 16.69
CA ALA A 242 -32.83 7.84 16.66
C ALA A 242 -33.44 8.59 17.86
N THR A 243 -34.68 8.99 17.68
CA THR A 243 -35.53 9.64 18.70
C THR A 243 -36.32 8.63 19.55
N ALA A 244 -36.21 7.33 19.26
CA ALA A 244 -36.83 6.21 19.96
C ALA A 244 -35.85 5.01 20.04
N THR A 245 -36.27 3.89 20.64
CA THR A 245 -35.45 2.67 20.76
C THR A 245 -35.00 2.16 19.39
N ILE A 246 -33.68 2.05 19.19
CA ILE A 246 -33.09 1.40 18.00
C ILE A 246 -32.95 -0.08 18.29
N GLY A 247 -33.48 -0.91 17.39
CA GLY A 247 -33.20 -2.34 17.31
C GLY A 247 -32.88 -2.73 15.88
N GLY A 248 -32.06 -3.75 15.68
CA GLY A 248 -31.64 -4.26 14.37
C GLY A 248 -30.16 -4.61 14.30
N THR A 249 -29.72 -5.05 13.13
CA THR A 249 -28.31 -5.28 12.77
C THR A 249 -27.98 -4.45 11.54
N PHE A 250 -26.72 -4.06 11.38
CA PHE A 250 -26.20 -3.51 10.12
C PHE A 250 -24.97 -4.32 9.71
N SER A 251 -24.74 -4.47 8.42
CA SER A 251 -23.48 -5.00 7.90
C SER A 251 -22.66 -3.87 7.29
N LEU A 252 -21.34 -4.02 7.37
CA LEU A 252 -20.39 -3.15 6.67
C LEU A 252 -19.66 -4.00 5.63
N SER A 253 -19.62 -3.51 4.40
CA SER A 253 -18.84 -4.10 3.33
C SER A 253 -17.89 -3.05 2.76
N PHE A 254 -16.64 -3.44 2.55
CA PHE A 254 -15.63 -2.63 1.88
C PHE A 254 -15.45 -3.19 0.48
N ASP A 255 -15.66 -2.34 -0.53
CA ASP A 255 -15.61 -2.75 -1.94
C ASP A 255 -16.58 -3.93 -2.22
N TYR A 256 -16.25 -4.77 -3.19
CA TYR A 256 -16.98 -5.97 -3.58
C TYR A 256 -16.31 -7.27 -3.10
N PHE A 257 -15.44 -7.21 -2.08
CA PHE A 257 -14.82 -8.42 -1.52
C PHE A 257 -15.84 -9.27 -0.76
N GLY A 258 -15.84 -10.57 -1.04
CA GLY A 258 -16.71 -11.57 -0.41
C GLY A 258 -15.93 -12.57 0.42
N ASP A 259 -16.65 -13.41 1.17
CA ASP A 259 -16.02 -14.53 1.85
C ASP A 259 -15.81 -15.65 0.83
N PHE A 260 -14.74 -16.42 0.97
CA PHE A 260 -14.48 -17.57 0.11
C PHE A 260 -15.09 -18.86 0.69
N SER A 261 -15.29 -18.95 1.99
CA SER A 261 -15.76 -20.17 2.66
C SER A 261 -17.18 -20.61 2.27
N SER A 262 -18.02 -19.72 1.75
CA SER A 262 -19.42 -20.02 1.43
C SER A 262 -19.67 -20.49 -0.01
N SER A 263 -18.71 -20.31 -0.91
CA SER A 263 -18.92 -20.50 -2.36
C SER A 263 -17.85 -21.40 -2.97
N THR A 264 -18.12 -22.70 -3.00
CA THR A 264 -17.21 -23.71 -3.57
C THR A 264 -17.28 -23.73 -5.09
N ILE A 265 -16.13 -23.93 -5.73
CA ILE A 265 -16.03 -24.23 -7.15
C ILE A 265 -16.08 -25.76 -7.32
N THR A 266 -16.90 -26.24 -8.25
CA THR A 266 -17.07 -27.67 -8.52
C THR A 266 -15.77 -28.29 -8.99
N GLY A 267 -15.48 -29.49 -8.50
CA GLY A 267 -14.23 -30.20 -8.76
C GLY A 267 -13.15 -29.88 -7.73
N THR A 268 -11.92 -30.21 -8.07
CA THR A 268 -10.74 -30.06 -7.23
C THR A 268 -9.62 -29.40 -8.01
N ALA A 269 -8.81 -28.60 -7.33
CA ALA A 269 -7.62 -27.93 -7.85
C ALA A 269 -6.34 -28.66 -7.44
N THR A 270 -5.41 -28.77 -8.39
CA THR A 270 -4.03 -29.21 -8.15
C THR A 270 -3.08 -28.20 -8.76
N VAL A 271 -2.08 -27.78 -7.99
CA VAL A 271 -1.09 -26.78 -8.40
C VAL A 271 0.22 -27.11 -7.70
N ASP A 272 1.29 -27.20 -8.46
CA ASP A 272 2.62 -27.44 -7.90
C ASP A 272 3.10 -26.21 -7.10
N PRO A 273 3.92 -26.41 -6.06
CA PRO A 273 4.56 -25.31 -5.36
C PRO A 273 5.31 -24.41 -6.34
N LYS A 274 5.12 -23.09 -6.20
CA LYS A 274 5.67 -22.07 -7.10
C LYS A 274 5.22 -22.19 -8.56
N SER A 275 4.03 -22.73 -8.80
CA SER A 275 3.38 -22.72 -10.11
C SER A 275 2.24 -21.69 -10.16
N ARG A 276 1.98 -21.16 -11.35
CA ARG A 276 0.79 -20.34 -11.67
C ARG A 276 -0.32 -21.17 -12.34
N VAL A 277 0.00 -22.40 -12.75
CA VAL A 277 -0.90 -23.25 -13.52
C VAL A 277 -1.64 -24.18 -12.57
N VAL A 278 -2.96 -24.08 -12.58
CA VAL A 278 -3.86 -24.91 -11.78
C VAL A 278 -4.52 -25.91 -12.71
N THR A 279 -4.33 -27.20 -12.45
CA THR A 279 -5.10 -28.28 -13.08
C THR A 279 -6.39 -28.51 -12.31
N THR A 280 -7.51 -28.58 -13.00
CA THR A 280 -8.84 -28.77 -12.42
C THR A 280 -9.41 -30.13 -12.80
N SER A 281 -10.16 -30.76 -11.89
CA SER A 281 -10.84 -32.04 -12.19
C SER A 281 -12.23 -31.88 -12.81
N ALA A 282 -12.70 -30.64 -12.94
CA ALA A 282 -13.94 -30.27 -13.60
C ALA A 282 -13.80 -28.86 -14.21
N SER A 283 -14.64 -28.55 -15.20
CA SER A 283 -14.63 -27.25 -15.87
C SER A 283 -15.04 -26.11 -14.94
N TRP A 284 -14.20 -25.09 -14.90
CA TRP A 284 -14.42 -23.86 -14.13
C TRP A 284 -14.97 -22.70 -14.97
N LEU A 285 -15.06 -22.88 -16.30
CA LEU A 285 -15.38 -21.83 -17.28
C LEU A 285 -16.75 -21.15 -17.11
N ASP A 286 -17.66 -21.80 -16.39
CA ASP A 286 -19.01 -21.27 -16.14
C ASP A 286 -19.20 -20.85 -14.67
N GLN A 287 -18.16 -21.00 -13.84
CA GLN A 287 -18.23 -20.71 -12.40
C GLN A 287 -17.40 -19.49 -12.00
N ILE A 288 -16.33 -19.23 -12.75
CA ILE A 288 -15.42 -18.08 -12.62
C ILE A 288 -15.05 -17.57 -14.02
N ASN A 289 -14.59 -16.34 -14.10
CA ASN A 289 -14.04 -15.73 -15.31
C ASN A 289 -12.61 -15.24 -15.06
N ARG A 290 -11.93 -14.84 -16.14
CA ARG A 290 -10.64 -14.16 -16.03
C ARG A 290 -10.77 -12.87 -15.21
N GLY A 291 -9.79 -12.60 -14.36
CA GLY A 291 -9.79 -11.48 -13.42
C GLY A 291 -10.48 -11.75 -12.08
N ASP A 292 -11.19 -12.87 -11.92
CA ASP A 292 -11.82 -13.25 -10.67
C ASP A 292 -10.81 -13.70 -9.62
N TYR A 293 -11.18 -13.59 -8.35
CA TYR A 293 -10.39 -14.14 -7.26
C TYR A 293 -10.88 -15.54 -6.86
N VAL A 294 -9.92 -16.43 -6.65
CA VAL A 294 -10.12 -17.80 -6.17
C VAL A 294 -9.24 -18.07 -4.97
N GLU A 295 -9.75 -18.81 -4.00
CA GLU A 295 -8.95 -19.33 -2.87
C GLU A 295 -8.66 -20.82 -3.10
N ILE A 296 -7.39 -21.18 -2.98
CA ILE A 296 -6.90 -22.55 -3.05
C ILE A 296 -6.05 -22.80 -1.81
N ARG A 297 -6.50 -23.71 -0.93
CA ARG A 297 -5.78 -24.09 0.31
C ARG A 297 -5.36 -22.89 1.19
N GLY A 298 -6.23 -21.88 1.36
CA GLY A 298 -5.92 -20.68 2.15
C GLY A 298 -5.12 -19.61 1.43
N GLU A 299 -4.67 -19.85 0.20
CA GLU A 299 -4.01 -18.84 -0.64
C GLU A 299 -5.01 -18.25 -1.64
N ILE A 300 -5.17 -16.92 -1.62
CA ILE A 300 -6.05 -16.20 -2.55
C ILE A 300 -5.23 -15.72 -3.76
N HIS A 301 -5.73 -16.03 -4.95
CA HIS A 301 -5.11 -15.68 -6.22
C HIS A 301 -6.14 -15.09 -7.16
N ARG A 302 -5.67 -14.21 -8.05
CA ARG A 302 -6.46 -13.72 -9.17
C ARG A 302 -6.26 -14.63 -10.38
N VAL A 303 -7.34 -14.99 -11.07
CA VAL A 303 -7.31 -15.68 -12.34
C VAL A 303 -6.76 -14.74 -13.39
N SER A 304 -5.76 -15.18 -14.15
CA SER A 304 -5.02 -14.30 -15.02
C SER A 304 -5.87 -13.74 -16.16
N GLU A 305 -5.82 -12.44 -16.34
CA GLU A 305 -6.40 -11.78 -17.51
C GLU A 305 -5.58 -12.05 -18.78
N GLU A 306 -4.30 -12.37 -18.62
CA GLU A 306 -3.36 -12.68 -19.67
C GLU A 306 -2.91 -14.15 -19.60
N GLY A 307 -2.30 -14.68 -20.66
CA GLY A 307 -1.74 -16.04 -20.64
C GLY A 307 -2.60 -17.14 -21.28
N VAL A 308 -2.00 -18.33 -21.37
CA VAL A 308 -2.32 -19.32 -22.40
C VAL A 308 -3.48 -20.26 -22.04
N SER A 309 -3.67 -20.61 -20.76
CA SER A 309 -4.68 -21.59 -20.34
C SER A 309 -5.76 -20.97 -19.46
N PHE A 310 -6.98 -21.03 -19.98
CA PHE A 310 -8.24 -20.83 -19.27
C PHE A 310 -9.27 -21.68 -20.02
N ASP A 311 -9.24 -22.97 -19.72
CA ASP A 311 -10.05 -24.00 -20.38
C ASP A 311 -10.73 -24.92 -19.35
N SER A 312 -11.17 -26.10 -19.80
CA SER A 312 -11.95 -27.03 -18.98
C SER A 312 -11.17 -27.72 -17.87
N ASP A 313 -9.85 -27.75 -17.98
CA ASP A 313 -8.97 -28.57 -17.14
C ASP A 313 -7.74 -27.80 -16.65
N GLU A 314 -7.51 -26.58 -17.16
CA GLU A 314 -6.39 -25.74 -16.77
C GLU A 314 -6.76 -24.26 -16.65
N VAL A 315 -6.34 -23.65 -15.54
CA VAL A 315 -6.51 -22.22 -15.26
C VAL A 315 -5.16 -21.62 -14.84
N THR A 316 -4.77 -20.52 -15.49
CA THR A 316 -3.59 -19.74 -15.10
C THR A 316 -3.95 -18.64 -14.07
N LEU A 317 -3.17 -18.54 -13.00
CA LEU A 317 -3.22 -17.50 -11.98
C LEU A 317 -2.27 -16.34 -12.29
N ASP A 318 -2.53 -15.14 -11.78
CA ASP A 318 -1.62 -13.99 -11.90
C ASP A 318 -0.35 -14.16 -11.03
N SER A 319 -0.47 -14.84 -9.90
CA SER A 319 0.64 -15.07 -8.96
C SER A 319 0.87 -16.55 -8.69
N PHE A 320 2.10 -16.89 -8.28
CA PHE A 320 2.48 -18.26 -7.94
C PHE A 320 1.80 -18.72 -6.65
N HIS A 321 1.27 -19.95 -6.65
CA HIS A 321 0.84 -20.60 -5.42
C HIS A 321 2.06 -21.03 -4.60
N ARG A 322 2.21 -20.54 -3.36
CA ARG A 322 3.48 -20.68 -2.61
C ARG A 322 3.72 -22.10 -2.14
N ALA A 323 2.73 -22.72 -1.50
CA ALA A 323 2.86 -24.03 -0.89
C ALA A 323 2.53 -25.19 -1.84
N GLY A 324 1.85 -24.91 -2.95
CA GLY A 324 1.19 -25.92 -3.77
C GLY A 324 -0.03 -26.56 -3.07
N ALA A 325 -0.86 -27.20 -3.87
CA ALA A 325 -2.03 -27.92 -3.41
C ALA A 325 -2.32 -29.12 -4.31
N THR A 326 -2.90 -30.18 -3.76
CA THR A 326 -3.21 -31.40 -4.52
C THR A 326 -4.62 -31.86 -4.18
N GLY A 327 -5.49 -31.89 -5.19
CA GLY A 327 -6.86 -32.37 -5.04
C GLY A 327 -7.71 -31.59 -4.03
N VAL A 328 -7.45 -30.30 -3.83
CA VAL A 328 -8.17 -29.49 -2.84
C VAL A 328 -9.42 -28.85 -3.43
N THR A 329 -10.43 -28.60 -2.61
CA THR A 329 -11.56 -27.76 -3.00
C THR A 329 -11.10 -26.32 -3.15
N ALA A 330 -11.49 -25.69 -4.25
CA ALA A 330 -11.28 -24.27 -4.47
C ALA A 330 -12.56 -23.48 -4.20
N HIS A 331 -12.41 -22.21 -3.88
CA HIS A 331 -13.50 -21.33 -3.52
C HIS A 331 -13.47 -20.05 -4.34
N LYS A 332 -14.64 -19.48 -4.61
CA LYS A 332 -14.79 -18.14 -5.22
C LYS A 332 -15.38 -17.18 -4.20
N MET A 333 -15.28 -15.87 -4.47
CA MET A 333 -15.88 -14.86 -3.58
C MET A 333 -17.40 -15.02 -3.51
N SER A 334 -17.98 -14.90 -2.32
CA SER A 334 -19.44 -14.93 -2.10
C SER A 334 -20.19 -13.81 -2.82
N THR A 335 -19.50 -12.71 -3.11
CA THR A 335 -20.02 -11.56 -3.85
C THR A 335 -20.01 -11.77 -5.36
N ALA A 336 -19.29 -12.77 -5.88
CA ALA A 336 -19.30 -13.16 -7.29
C ALA A 336 -20.55 -13.98 -7.60
N VAL A 337 -21.65 -13.31 -7.90
CA VAL A 337 -22.99 -13.94 -7.96
C VAL A 337 -23.30 -14.59 -9.30
N GLY A 338 -22.63 -14.19 -10.39
CA GLY A 338 -22.88 -14.79 -11.69
C GLY A 338 -22.00 -14.25 -12.81
N THR A 339 -22.19 -14.83 -14.00
CA THR A 339 -21.56 -14.40 -15.25
C THR A 339 -22.60 -13.69 -16.12
N VAL A 340 -22.24 -12.53 -16.65
CA VAL A 340 -23.04 -11.70 -17.54
C VAL A 340 -22.29 -11.45 -18.84
N SER A 341 -23.04 -11.16 -19.89
CA SER A 341 -22.48 -10.57 -21.10
C SER A 341 -22.81 -9.08 -21.11
N VAL A 342 -21.84 -8.28 -21.51
CA VAL A 342 -21.94 -6.82 -21.50
C VAL A 342 -21.70 -6.27 -22.89
N GLU A 343 -22.53 -5.30 -23.25
CA GLU A 343 -22.41 -4.46 -24.43
C GLU A 343 -22.60 -3.01 -23.99
N SER A 344 -22.18 -2.04 -24.80
CA SER A 344 -22.39 -0.62 -24.45
C SER A 344 -23.88 -0.35 -24.17
N GLY A 345 -24.18 0.06 -22.94
CA GLY A 345 -25.54 0.33 -22.49
C GLY A 345 -26.43 -0.88 -22.19
N LYS A 346 -25.93 -2.11 -22.24
CA LYS A 346 -26.71 -3.33 -21.98
C LYS A 346 -25.93 -4.36 -21.15
N VAL A 347 -26.63 -5.01 -20.22
CA VAL A 347 -26.12 -6.16 -19.46
C VAL A 347 -27.13 -7.29 -19.61
N ASN A 348 -26.72 -8.34 -20.32
CA ASN A 348 -27.54 -9.54 -20.50
C ASN A 348 -27.06 -10.60 -19.51
N VAL A 349 -28.01 -11.18 -18.79
CA VAL A 349 -27.78 -12.26 -17.83
C VAL A 349 -27.76 -13.57 -18.59
N GLY A 350 -26.71 -14.36 -18.39
CA GLY A 350 -26.67 -15.73 -18.89
C GLY A 350 -27.44 -16.68 -17.96
N SER A 351 -27.21 -17.98 -18.10
CA SER A 351 -27.61 -18.93 -17.06
C SER A 351 -26.55 -18.94 -15.94
N PRO A 352 -26.93 -18.93 -14.65
CA PRO A 352 -28.29 -18.99 -14.10
C PRO A 352 -28.97 -17.62 -13.95
N ASP A 353 -30.30 -17.64 -13.82
CA ASP A 353 -31.12 -16.48 -13.43
C ASP A 353 -30.61 -15.86 -12.10
N LEU A 354 -30.46 -14.54 -12.11
CA LEU A 354 -29.94 -13.75 -10.99
C LEU A 354 -31.03 -13.03 -10.18
N THR A 355 -32.31 -13.13 -10.54
CA THR A 355 -33.44 -12.46 -9.86
C THR A 355 -33.59 -12.89 -8.39
N GLY A 356 -33.15 -14.11 -8.05
CA GLY A 356 -33.13 -14.61 -6.66
C GLY A 356 -31.96 -14.09 -5.82
N VAL A 357 -30.97 -13.44 -6.43
CA VAL A 357 -29.71 -13.05 -5.77
C VAL A 357 -29.49 -11.54 -5.81
N ILE A 358 -29.95 -10.87 -6.87
CA ILE A 358 -29.83 -9.43 -7.08
C ILE A 358 -31.20 -8.78 -6.93
N SER A 359 -31.26 -7.66 -6.21
CA SER A 359 -32.48 -6.86 -6.04
C SER A 359 -32.33 -5.44 -6.62
N LEU A 360 -33.45 -4.78 -6.85
CA LEU A 360 -33.49 -3.35 -7.21
C LEU A 360 -32.77 -2.50 -6.16
N GLY A 361 -31.92 -1.59 -6.61
CA GLY A 361 -31.11 -0.72 -5.76
C GLY A 361 -29.78 -1.33 -5.29
N ASP A 362 -29.51 -2.60 -5.59
CA ASP A 362 -28.26 -3.24 -5.20
C ASP A 362 -27.06 -2.58 -5.90
N ALA A 363 -26.00 -2.33 -5.13
CA ALA A 363 -24.72 -1.89 -5.68
C ALA A 363 -24.02 -3.09 -6.33
N VAL A 364 -23.63 -2.92 -7.59
CA VAL A 364 -23.01 -3.95 -8.42
C VAL A 364 -21.75 -3.46 -9.11
N ARG A 365 -20.80 -4.38 -9.33
CA ARG A 365 -19.59 -4.16 -10.12
C ARG A 365 -19.45 -5.17 -11.24
N ILE A 366 -19.13 -4.70 -12.43
CA ILE A 366 -18.82 -5.54 -13.60
C ILE A 366 -17.53 -5.00 -14.23
N GLY A 367 -16.44 -5.77 -14.16
CA GLY A 367 -15.12 -5.24 -14.49
C GLY A 367 -14.77 -4.04 -13.61
N SER A 368 -14.42 -2.91 -14.22
CA SER A 368 -14.15 -1.64 -13.52
C SER A 368 -15.39 -0.74 -13.38
N HIS A 369 -16.56 -1.17 -13.87
CA HIS A 369 -17.79 -0.38 -13.84
C HIS A 369 -18.58 -0.66 -12.57
N GLU A 370 -18.77 0.37 -11.73
CA GLU A 370 -19.56 0.29 -10.51
C GLU A 370 -20.82 1.15 -10.61
N THR A 371 -21.96 0.58 -10.23
CA THR A 371 -23.26 1.27 -10.34
C THR A 371 -24.32 0.58 -9.47
N THR A 372 -25.58 0.98 -9.64
CA THR A 372 -26.73 0.36 -8.97
C THR A 372 -27.70 -0.26 -9.97
N VAL A 373 -28.44 -1.27 -9.51
CA VAL A 373 -29.45 -1.96 -10.31
C VAL A 373 -30.76 -1.15 -10.34
N ALA A 374 -31.20 -0.78 -11.54
CA ALA A 374 -32.45 -0.07 -11.79
C ALA A 374 -33.61 -1.00 -12.23
N GLY A 375 -33.27 -2.18 -12.75
CA GLY A 375 -34.22 -3.21 -13.22
C GLY A 375 -33.54 -4.57 -13.30
N ILE A 376 -34.27 -5.65 -13.04
CA ILE A 376 -33.78 -7.02 -13.23
C ILE A 376 -34.91 -7.92 -13.71
N ASP A 377 -34.60 -8.70 -14.73
CA ASP A 377 -35.42 -9.77 -15.31
C ASP A 377 -34.55 -11.04 -15.42
N GLU A 378 -35.15 -12.18 -15.79
CA GLU A 378 -34.44 -13.47 -15.90
C GLU A 378 -33.22 -13.41 -16.84
N ASP A 379 -33.31 -12.63 -17.93
CA ASP A 379 -32.29 -12.56 -18.98
C ASP A 379 -31.53 -11.22 -19.02
N SER A 380 -31.87 -10.22 -18.18
CA SER A 380 -31.25 -8.89 -18.29
C SER A 380 -31.23 -8.09 -16.99
N ILE A 381 -30.22 -7.21 -16.89
CA ILE A 381 -30.10 -6.24 -15.80
C ILE A 381 -30.05 -4.84 -16.41
N THR A 382 -30.93 -3.97 -15.94
CA THR A 382 -30.88 -2.53 -16.24
C THR A 382 -30.09 -1.81 -15.15
N LEU A 383 -29.05 -1.09 -15.53
CA LEU A 383 -28.19 -0.33 -14.62
C LEU A 383 -28.62 1.14 -14.57
N THR A 384 -28.55 1.78 -13.39
CA THR A 384 -28.81 3.22 -13.24
C THR A 384 -27.87 4.05 -14.10
N HIS A 385 -26.61 3.63 -14.19
CA HIS A 385 -25.63 4.16 -15.13
C HIS A 385 -25.23 3.07 -16.12
N ALA A 386 -25.48 3.34 -17.41
CA ALA A 386 -25.14 2.47 -18.52
C ALA A 386 -23.69 1.97 -18.43
N TYR A 387 -23.46 0.69 -18.74
CA TYR A 387 -22.13 0.13 -18.81
C TYR A 387 -21.34 0.79 -19.94
N THR A 388 -20.16 1.34 -19.61
CA THR A 388 -19.28 2.07 -20.55
C THR A 388 -18.01 1.31 -20.90
N GLY A 389 -17.82 0.10 -20.39
CA GLY A 389 -16.64 -0.72 -20.68
C GLY A 389 -16.72 -1.41 -22.05
N GLU A 390 -15.66 -2.14 -22.37
CA GLU A 390 -15.59 -2.96 -23.58
C GLU A 390 -16.64 -4.08 -23.57
N THR A 391 -17.16 -4.40 -24.76
CA THR A 391 -18.08 -5.53 -24.97
C THR A 391 -17.37 -6.84 -24.67
N ASP A 392 -18.00 -7.68 -23.84
CA ASP A 392 -17.45 -8.97 -23.46
C ASP A 392 -18.59 -9.97 -23.17
N SER A 393 -18.45 -11.18 -23.70
CA SER A 393 -19.42 -12.26 -23.51
C SER A 393 -19.37 -12.92 -22.13
N LYS A 394 -18.27 -12.75 -21.38
CA LYS A 394 -18.05 -13.39 -20.08
C LYS A 394 -17.41 -12.43 -19.07
N LYS A 395 -18.24 -11.72 -18.31
CA LYS A 395 -17.83 -10.94 -17.14
C LYS A 395 -18.51 -11.42 -15.88
N THR A 396 -17.78 -11.43 -14.78
CA THR A 396 -18.37 -11.67 -13.46
C THR A 396 -19.07 -10.41 -12.97
N ILE A 397 -20.32 -10.55 -12.53
CA ILE A 397 -21.03 -9.51 -11.80
C ILE A 397 -20.85 -9.75 -10.30
N TYR A 398 -20.42 -8.70 -9.62
CA TYR A 398 -20.24 -8.68 -8.18
C TYR A 398 -21.35 -7.88 -7.52
N VAL A 399 -21.90 -8.39 -6.42
CA VAL A 399 -22.89 -7.67 -5.60
C VAL A 399 -22.27 -7.35 -4.26
N ARG A 400 -22.43 -6.11 -3.82
CA ARG A 400 -21.92 -5.68 -2.52
C ARG A 400 -22.72 -6.33 -1.39
N LYS A 401 -22.04 -6.84 -0.35
CA LYS A 401 -22.71 -7.42 0.83
C LYS A 401 -23.57 -6.36 1.54
N LYS A 402 -24.79 -6.77 1.92
CA LYS A 402 -25.80 -5.98 2.64
C LYS A 402 -25.68 -6.10 4.14
#